data_AF-D2HAP0-F1
#
_entry.id   AF-D2HAP0-F1
#
_cell.length_a   1.000
_cell.length_b   1.000
_cell.length_c   1.000
_cell.angle_alpha   90.00
_cell.angle_beta   90.00
_cell.angle_gamma   90.00
#
_symmetry.space_group_name_H-M   'P 1'
#
loop_
_entity.id
_entity.type
_entity.pdbx_description
1 polymer ?
#
loop_
_entity_poly.entity_id
_entity_poly.type
_entity_poly.pdbx_seq_one_letter_code
_entity_poly.pdbx_strand_id
1 'polypeptide(L)'
;MQFSGGKRKKLRLTGDQRTVSYPHSLQFYLEPPSESISLIEFESLAIDRVKLLKTVENLGVSYVKGTEPYRSKLENEIRKLKFSFRENLEDEYEPRRKDHISHFILRLAYCQSEDLRRWFIQQEMDLLRFRFSILPKDKIQNFLKDSHLHFEAVS
;
A
#
# COMPACT_ATOMS: atom_id res chain seq x y z
N MET A 1 -6.28 -28.11 40.68
CA MET A 1 -5.92 -28.19 39.24
C MET A 1 -4.93 -27.08 38.95
N GLN A 2 -3.67 -27.42 38.65
CA GLN A 2 -2.63 -26.46 38.25
C GLN A 2 -2.71 -26.23 36.74
N PHE A 3 -2.88 -24.99 36.31
CA PHE A 3 -2.78 -24.62 34.89
C PHE A 3 -1.33 -24.24 34.58
N SER A 4 -0.65 -25.11 33.85
CA SER A 4 0.69 -24.85 33.31
C SER A 4 0.60 -23.88 32.13
N GLY A 5 1.31 -22.76 32.23
CA GLY A 5 1.41 -21.75 31.19
C GLY A 5 2.22 -22.25 29.99
N GLY A 6 1.52 -22.76 28.98
CA GLY A 6 2.12 -23.10 27.69
C GLY A 6 2.52 -21.84 26.93
N LYS A 7 3.83 -21.60 26.78
CA LYS A 7 4.37 -20.59 25.86
C LYS A 7 3.81 -20.86 24.46
N ARG A 8 2.94 -19.96 23.95
CA ARG A 8 2.49 -19.95 22.56
C ARG A 8 3.74 -19.84 21.66
N LYS A 9 4.17 -20.96 21.08
CA LYS A 9 5.13 -20.95 19.98
C LYS A 9 4.49 -20.16 18.84
N LYS A 10 5.10 -19.00 18.51
CA LYS A 10 4.79 -18.23 17.31
C LYS A 10 4.94 -19.19 16.12
N LEU A 11 3.83 -19.59 15.49
CA LEU A 11 3.89 -20.37 14.25
C LEU A 11 4.65 -19.52 13.22
N ARG A 12 5.91 -19.86 12.98
CA ARG A 12 6.66 -19.39 11.82
C ARG A 12 6.10 -20.14 10.61
N LEU A 13 4.98 -19.66 10.09
CA LEU A 13 4.52 -20.03 8.77
C LEU A 13 5.46 -19.37 7.75
N THR A 14 6.28 -20.24 7.15
CA THR A 14 6.62 -20.26 5.72
C THR A 14 7.05 -18.91 5.14
N GLY A 15 8.37 -18.71 5.08
CA GLY A 15 9.00 -17.58 4.38
C GLY A 15 8.78 -17.55 2.87
N ASP A 16 8.14 -18.58 2.29
CA ASP A 16 8.01 -18.77 0.83
C ASP A 16 6.63 -18.38 0.26
N GLN A 17 5.56 -18.36 1.07
CA GLN A 17 4.22 -17.93 0.62
C GLN A 17 4.01 -16.42 0.65
N ARG A 18 4.85 -15.70 1.39
CA ARG A 18 4.70 -14.26 1.64
C ARG A 18 5.06 -13.42 0.42
N THR A 19 6.10 -13.81 -0.30
CA THR A 19 6.52 -13.19 -1.56
C THR A 19 5.54 -13.45 -2.68
N VAL A 20 4.89 -14.63 -2.70
CA VAL A 20 3.83 -14.97 -3.66
C VAL A 20 2.62 -14.05 -3.50
N SER A 21 2.22 -13.72 -2.27
CA SER A 21 1.04 -12.89 -2.03
C SER A 21 1.24 -11.42 -2.43
N TYR A 22 2.48 -10.92 -2.42
CA TYR A 22 2.79 -9.53 -2.75
C TYR A 22 4.10 -9.44 -3.55
N PRO A 23 4.08 -9.72 -4.86
CA PRO A 23 5.29 -9.76 -5.68
C PRO A 23 5.89 -8.36 -5.91
N HIS A 24 5.04 -7.33 -5.95
CA HIS A 24 5.42 -5.95 -6.29
C HIS A 24 5.05 -4.96 -5.18
N SER A 25 5.78 -3.85 -5.11
CA SER A 25 5.45 -2.71 -4.23
C SER A 25 4.27 -1.86 -4.73
N LEU A 26 3.84 -2.09 -5.97
CA LEU A 26 2.69 -1.45 -6.60
C LEU A 26 1.60 -2.50 -6.81
N GLN A 27 0.34 -2.14 -6.56
CA GLN A 27 -0.79 -3.05 -6.63
C GLN A 27 -2.02 -2.33 -7.19
N PHE A 28 -2.87 -3.05 -7.93
CA PHE A 28 -4.14 -2.54 -8.45
C PHE A 28 -5.34 -2.76 -7.50
N TYR A 29 -5.12 -3.39 -6.35
CA TYR A 29 -6.14 -3.65 -5.33
C TYR A 29 -7.41 -4.31 -5.91
N LEU A 30 -7.21 -5.35 -6.72
CA LEU A 30 -8.28 -6.09 -7.41
C LEU A 30 -8.96 -7.10 -6.48
N GLU A 31 -8.16 -7.92 -5.81
CA GLU A 31 -8.64 -8.98 -4.92
C GLU A 31 -8.64 -8.50 -3.46
N PRO A 32 -9.71 -8.79 -2.68
CA PRO A 32 -9.75 -8.43 -1.27
C PRO A 32 -8.78 -9.27 -0.43
N PRO A 33 -8.20 -8.71 0.65
CA PRO A 33 -7.36 -9.48 1.56
C PRO A 33 -8.19 -10.54 2.32
N SER A 34 -7.71 -11.77 2.36
CA SER A 34 -8.36 -12.90 3.06
C SER A 34 -7.88 -13.08 4.51
N GLU A 35 -7.01 -12.20 4.99
CA GLU A 35 -6.38 -12.30 6.31
C GLU A 35 -7.26 -11.70 7.43
N SER A 36 -7.32 -12.37 8.58
CA SER A 36 -7.94 -11.83 9.79
C SER A 36 -6.97 -10.94 10.56
N ILE A 37 -7.37 -9.71 10.89
CA ILE A 37 -6.58 -8.76 11.67
C ILE A 37 -7.28 -8.42 13.00
N SER A 38 -6.51 -7.94 13.97
CA SER A 38 -7.10 -7.44 15.23
C SER A 38 -7.81 -6.10 15.02
N LEU A 39 -8.77 -5.76 15.90
CA LEU A 39 -9.46 -4.46 15.82
C LEU A 39 -8.50 -3.27 15.99
N ILE A 40 -7.50 -3.41 16.85
CA ILE A 40 -6.46 -2.40 17.07
C ILE A 40 -5.64 -2.17 15.80
N GLU A 41 -5.28 -3.27 15.12
CA GLU A 41 -4.57 -3.20 13.84
C GLU A 41 -5.46 -2.59 12.74
N PHE A 42 -6.73 -2.97 12.67
CA PHE A 42 -7.71 -2.40 11.74
C PHE A 42 -7.78 -0.87 11.89
N GLU A 43 -7.92 -0.37 13.11
CA GLU A 43 -7.98 1.06 13.40
C GLU A 43 -6.66 1.76 13.03
N SER A 44 -5.52 1.19 13.43
CA SER A 44 -4.21 1.75 13.11
C SER A 44 -3.97 1.86 11.60
N LEU A 45 -4.34 0.83 10.83
CA LEU A 45 -4.19 0.80 9.37
C LEU A 45 -5.08 1.86 8.70
N ALA A 46 -6.31 2.02 9.17
CA ALA A 46 -7.23 3.04 8.68
C ALA A 46 -6.67 4.44 8.92
N ILE A 47 -6.27 4.73 10.16
CA ILE A 47 -5.75 6.05 10.55
C ILE A 47 -4.49 6.38 9.74
N ASP A 48 -3.57 5.44 9.60
CA ASP A 48 -2.32 5.67 8.86
C ASP A 48 -2.57 5.95 7.38
N ARG A 49 -3.51 5.24 6.74
CA ARG A 49 -3.83 5.50 5.33
C ARG A 49 -4.59 6.81 5.14
N VAL A 50 -5.50 7.17 6.04
CA VAL A 50 -6.16 8.49 6.00
C VAL A 50 -5.15 9.61 6.13
N LYS A 51 -4.17 9.49 7.04
CA LYS A 51 -3.07 10.46 7.15
C LYS A 51 -2.29 10.57 5.85
N LEU A 52 -1.95 9.45 5.21
CA LEU A 52 -1.26 9.44 3.93
C LEU A 52 -2.07 10.17 2.84
N LEU A 53 -3.36 9.83 2.66
CA LEU A 53 -4.20 10.42 1.63
C LEU A 53 -4.45 11.92 1.86
N LYS A 54 -4.61 12.36 3.11
CA LYS A 54 -4.68 13.79 3.46
C LYS A 54 -3.37 14.52 3.16
N THR A 55 -2.22 13.88 3.37
CA THR A 55 -0.93 14.45 2.96
C THR A 55 -0.86 14.60 1.44
N VAL A 56 -1.31 13.59 0.67
CA VAL A 56 -1.36 13.66 -0.80
C VAL A 56 -2.21 14.86 -1.26
N GLU A 57 -3.38 15.04 -0.65
CA GLU A 57 -4.26 16.19 -0.89
C GLU A 57 -3.55 17.53 -0.60
N ASN A 58 -3.02 17.68 0.62
CA ASN A 58 -2.35 18.91 1.06
C ASN A 58 -1.17 19.28 0.16
N LEU A 59 -0.37 18.29 -0.24
CA LEU A 59 0.76 18.48 -1.15
C LEU A 59 0.28 18.81 -2.57
N GLY A 60 -0.85 18.24 -3.01
CA GLY A 60 -1.44 18.54 -4.32
C GLY A 60 -2.00 19.96 -4.43
N VAL A 61 -2.38 20.58 -3.30
CA VAL A 61 -2.77 22.00 -3.22
C VAL A 61 -1.53 22.91 -3.10
N SER A 62 -0.54 22.50 -2.30
CA SER A 62 0.61 23.34 -1.97
C SER A 62 1.70 23.35 -3.06
N TYR A 63 1.77 22.30 -3.88
CA TYR A 63 2.83 22.10 -4.87
C TYR A 63 2.27 21.58 -6.18
N VAL A 64 3.00 21.85 -7.27
CA VAL A 64 2.73 21.23 -8.56
C VAL A 64 3.20 19.76 -8.52
N LYS A 65 2.30 18.84 -8.90
CA LYS A 65 2.59 17.41 -8.95
C LYS A 65 3.80 17.12 -9.84
N GLY A 66 4.72 16.28 -9.36
CA GLY A 66 5.94 15.89 -10.07
C GLY A 66 7.16 16.80 -9.81
N THR A 67 6.99 17.94 -9.15
CA THR A 67 8.12 18.77 -8.70
C THR A 67 8.91 18.07 -7.59
N GLU A 68 10.20 18.34 -7.51
CA GLU A 68 11.07 17.77 -6.47
C GLU A 68 10.58 18.00 -5.03
N PRO A 69 10.12 19.21 -4.62
CA PRO A 69 9.57 19.41 -3.28
C PRO A 69 8.31 18.57 -3.00
N TYR A 70 7.45 18.36 -4.01
CA TYR A 70 6.29 17.47 -3.88
C TYR A 70 6.76 16.02 -3.65
N ARG A 71 7.69 15.55 -4.48
CA ARG A 71 8.19 14.16 -4.44
C ARG A 71 8.89 13.85 -3.13
N SER A 72 9.81 14.72 -2.71
CA SER A 72 10.59 14.55 -1.47
C SER A 72 9.69 14.52 -0.23
N LYS A 73 8.72 15.44 -0.12
CA LYS A 73 7.80 15.47 1.02
C LYS A 73 6.88 14.25 1.07
N LEU A 74 6.35 13.84 -0.09
CA LEU A 74 5.48 12.67 -0.16
C LEU A 74 6.26 11.38 0.16
N GLU A 75 7.49 11.25 -0.33
CA GLU A 75 8.39 10.15 0.02
C GLU A 75 8.64 10.08 1.54
N ASN A 76 8.94 11.22 2.18
CA ASN A 76 9.20 11.27 3.62
C ASN A 76 7.99 10.81 4.43
N GLU A 77 6.77 11.20 4.04
CA GLU A 77 5.56 10.78 4.75
C GLU A 77 5.24 9.29 4.52
N ILE A 78 5.45 8.75 3.33
CA ILE A 78 5.31 7.31 3.06
C ILE A 78 6.29 6.50 3.91
N ARG A 79 7.56 6.94 4.00
CA ARG A 79 8.59 6.31 4.87
C ARG A 79 8.20 6.37 6.34
N LYS A 80 7.75 7.52 6.82
CA LYS A 80 7.31 7.73 8.22
C LYS A 80 6.13 6.84 8.60
N LEU A 81 5.16 6.70 7.71
CA LEU A 81 3.98 5.86 7.90
C LEU A 81 4.25 4.37 7.58
N LYS A 82 5.48 4.01 7.20
CA LYS A 82 5.91 2.63 6.88
C LYS A 82 5.07 1.97 5.78
N PHE A 83 4.67 2.74 4.78
CA PHE A 83 4.05 2.20 3.57
C PHE A 83 5.12 1.80 2.56
N SER A 84 4.78 0.86 1.66
CA SER A 84 5.70 0.45 0.60
C SER A 84 5.97 1.62 -0.36
N PHE A 85 7.25 1.86 -0.65
CA PHE A 85 7.72 3.00 -1.46
C PHE A 85 8.72 2.57 -2.53
N ARG A 86 9.78 1.89 -2.10
CA ARG A 86 10.82 1.30 -2.97
C ARG A 86 11.13 -0.08 -2.44
N GLU A 87 11.51 -0.95 -3.37
CA GLU A 87 12.05 -2.25 -2.99
C GLU A 87 13.34 -2.04 -2.17
N ASN A 88 13.32 -2.48 -0.92
CA ASN A 88 14.45 -2.55 -0.01
C ASN A 88 14.61 -4.02 0.38
N LEU A 89 15.83 -4.54 0.26
CA LEU A 89 16.17 -5.97 0.30
C LEU A 89 15.75 -6.76 1.57
N GLU A 90 15.28 -6.10 2.63
CA GLU A 90 14.84 -6.77 3.87
C GLU A 90 13.45 -6.27 4.31
N ASP A 91 12.52 -7.21 4.50
CA ASP A 91 11.15 -7.04 5.05
C ASP A 91 10.16 -6.16 4.26
N GLU A 92 10.01 -6.40 2.95
CA GLU A 92 9.01 -5.73 2.11
C GLU A 92 7.57 -6.24 2.29
N TYR A 93 7.40 -7.41 2.92
CA TYR A 93 6.08 -8.03 3.08
C TYR A 93 5.15 -7.18 3.94
N GLU A 94 5.61 -6.71 5.11
CA GLU A 94 4.76 -5.96 6.04
C GLU A 94 4.29 -4.61 5.46
N PRO A 95 5.14 -3.79 4.82
CA PRO A 95 4.69 -2.57 4.13
C PRO A 95 3.69 -2.83 2.99
N ARG A 96 3.86 -3.92 2.23
CA ARG A 96 2.94 -4.32 1.14
C ARG A 96 1.61 -4.80 1.67
N ARG A 97 1.63 -5.66 2.68
CA ARG A 97 0.44 -6.13 3.41
C ARG A 97 -0.33 -4.96 4.03
N LYS A 98 0.38 -4.06 4.72
CA LYS A 98 -0.19 -2.83 5.28
C LYS A 98 -0.89 -1.99 4.22
N ASP A 99 -0.24 -1.77 3.08
CA ASP A 99 -0.80 -1.02 1.97
C ASP A 99 -2.07 -1.67 1.40
N HIS A 100 -2.03 -2.99 1.16
CA HIS A 100 -3.16 -3.74 0.64
C HIS A 100 -4.37 -3.68 1.58
N ILE A 101 -4.19 -4.06 2.84
CA ILE A 101 -5.28 -4.14 3.81
C ILE A 101 -5.87 -2.76 4.07
N SER A 102 -5.02 -1.75 4.30
CA SER A 102 -5.49 -0.40 4.60
C SER A 102 -6.32 0.20 3.45
N HIS A 103 -6.02 -0.11 2.19
CA HIS A 103 -6.82 0.33 1.05
C HIS A 103 -8.25 -0.20 1.13
N PHE A 104 -8.40 -1.52 1.36
CA PHE A 104 -9.72 -2.14 1.47
C PHE A 104 -10.49 -1.70 2.72
N ILE A 105 -9.81 -1.42 3.83
CA ILE A 105 -10.44 -0.81 5.00
C ILE A 105 -11.06 0.55 4.65
N LEU A 106 -10.33 1.42 3.95
CA LEU A 106 -10.85 2.74 3.59
C LEU A 106 -11.98 2.69 2.57
N ARG A 107 -12.06 1.66 1.71
CA ARG A 107 -13.22 1.47 0.83
C ARG A 107 -14.53 1.39 1.62
N LEU A 108 -14.52 0.84 2.83
CA LEU A 108 -15.71 0.76 3.70
C LEU A 108 -16.13 2.14 4.23
N ALA A 109 -15.16 3.01 4.53
CA ALA A 109 -15.44 4.33 5.05
C ALA A 109 -15.86 5.32 3.96
N TYR A 110 -15.21 5.28 2.80
CA TYR A 110 -15.36 6.28 1.74
C TYR A 110 -16.39 5.90 0.65
N CYS A 111 -17.07 4.76 0.75
CA CYS A 111 -18.13 4.37 -0.20
C CYS A 111 -19.49 5.05 0.05
N GLN A 112 -19.66 5.72 1.19
CA GLN A 112 -20.98 6.17 1.70
C GLN A 112 -21.61 7.31 0.88
N SER A 113 -20.81 8.20 0.30
CA SER A 113 -21.29 9.33 -0.52
C SER A 113 -20.48 9.46 -1.82
N GLU A 114 -21.04 10.14 -2.81
CA GLU A 114 -20.30 10.43 -4.06
C GLU A 114 -19.05 11.27 -3.82
N ASP A 115 -19.15 12.28 -2.96
CA ASP A 115 -18.03 13.18 -2.71
C ASP A 115 -16.88 12.47 -2.00
N LEU A 116 -17.18 11.59 -1.04
CA LEU A 116 -16.17 10.74 -0.40
C LEU A 116 -15.53 9.78 -1.41
N ARG A 117 -16.32 9.17 -2.30
CA ARG A 117 -15.80 8.29 -3.36
C ARG A 117 -14.88 9.04 -4.32
N ARG A 118 -15.30 10.22 -4.79
CA ARG A 118 -14.49 11.08 -5.68
C ARG A 118 -13.19 11.49 -5.00
N TRP A 119 -13.26 11.94 -3.75
CA TRP A 119 -12.08 12.30 -2.98
C TRP A 119 -11.12 11.12 -2.82
N PHE A 120 -11.61 9.96 -2.40
CA PHE A 120 -10.80 8.76 -2.20
C PHE A 120 -10.12 8.31 -3.49
N ILE A 121 -10.86 8.23 -4.59
CA ILE A 121 -10.31 7.88 -5.91
C ILE A 121 -9.24 8.88 -6.33
N GLN A 122 -9.47 10.19 -6.17
CA GLN A 122 -8.52 11.23 -6.55
C GLN A 122 -7.18 11.07 -5.80
N GLN A 123 -7.22 10.93 -4.47
CA GLN A 123 -5.99 10.82 -3.68
C GLN A 123 -5.25 9.50 -3.93
N GLU A 124 -5.98 8.39 -4.08
CA GLU A 124 -5.39 7.08 -4.41
C GLU A 124 -4.76 7.07 -5.81
N MET A 125 -5.41 7.69 -6.79
CA MET A 125 -4.84 7.84 -8.13
C MET A 125 -3.56 8.66 -8.13
N ASP A 126 -3.52 9.75 -7.36
CA ASP A 126 -2.32 10.58 -7.23
C ASP A 126 -1.18 9.84 -6.52
N LEU A 127 -1.50 9.05 -5.48
CA LEU A 127 -0.54 8.17 -4.82
C LEU A 127 0.01 7.11 -5.79
N LEU A 128 -0.85 6.50 -6.60
CA LEU A 128 -0.45 5.51 -7.62
C LEU A 128 0.47 6.14 -8.67
N ARG A 129 0.11 7.33 -9.20
CA ARG A 129 0.95 8.08 -10.15
C ARG A 129 2.33 8.35 -9.58
N PHE A 130 2.38 8.77 -8.32
CA PHE A 130 3.65 9.01 -7.64
C PHE A 130 4.48 7.74 -7.52
N ARG A 131 3.91 6.63 -7.03
CA ARG A 131 4.61 5.33 -6.92
C ARG A 131 5.09 4.81 -8.27
N PHE A 132 4.31 5.01 -9.33
CA PHE A 132 4.71 4.66 -10.69
C PHE A 132 5.89 5.52 -11.17
N SER A 133 5.93 6.81 -10.83
CA SER A 133 6.97 7.75 -11.29
C SER A 133 8.37 7.52 -10.68
N ILE A 134 8.45 6.82 -9.55
CA ILE A 134 9.70 6.53 -8.83
C ILE A 134 10.24 5.12 -9.12
N LEU A 135 9.43 4.25 -9.72
CA LEU A 135 9.82 2.88 -10.02
C LEU A 135 10.74 2.86 -11.26
N PRO A 136 11.80 2.04 -11.25
CA PRO A 136 12.63 1.86 -12.44
C PRO A 136 11.86 1.13 -13.54
N LYS A 137 12.23 1.40 -14.80
CA LYS A 137 11.55 0.85 -15.98
C LYS A 137 11.45 -0.68 -15.96
N ASP A 138 12.48 -1.36 -15.51
CA ASP A 138 12.52 -2.83 -15.44
C ASP A 138 11.44 -3.38 -14.49
N LYS A 139 11.22 -2.71 -13.36
CA LYS A 139 10.19 -3.08 -12.37
C LYS A 139 8.79 -2.75 -12.85
N ILE A 140 8.63 -1.64 -13.57
CA ILE A 140 7.38 -1.32 -14.25
C ILE A 140 7.04 -2.42 -15.26
N GLN A 141 7.99 -2.84 -16.09
CA GLN A 141 7.76 -3.92 -17.05
C GLN A 141 7.37 -5.23 -16.38
N ASN A 142 8.05 -5.61 -15.29
CA ASN A 142 7.69 -6.82 -14.53
C ASN A 142 6.29 -6.71 -13.92
N PHE A 143 5.96 -5.57 -13.32
CA PHE A 143 4.62 -5.30 -12.80
C PHE A 143 3.55 -5.39 -13.89
N LEU A 144 3.82 -4.86 -15.09
CA LEU A 144 2.88 -4.89 -16.22
C LEU A 144 2.71 -6.31 -16.80
N LYS A 145 3.77 -7.13 -16.84
CA LYS A 145 3.69 -8.54 -17.26
C LYS A 145 2.84 -9.38 -16.31
N ASP A 146 2.98 -9.12 -15.01
CA ASP A 146 2.23 -9.85 -13.96
C ASP A 146 0.82 -9.29 -13.78
N SER A 147 0.57 -8.06 -14.22
CA SER A 147 -0.79 -7.57 -14.38
C SER A 147 -1.48 -8.34 -15.50
N HIS A 148 -2.73 -8.75 -15.30
CA HIS A 148 -3.54 -9.48 -16.30
C HIS A 148 -3.96 -8.61 -17.51
N LEU A 149 -3.04 -7.80 -18.01
CA LEU A 149 -3.20 -6.85 -19.10
C LEU A 149 -2.15 -7.17 -20.17
N HIS A 150 -2.57 -7.22 -21.42
CA HIS A 150 -1.67 -7.50 -22.55
C HIS A 150 -0.88 -6.24 -22.92
N PHE A 151 0.40 -6.19 -22.54
CA PHE A 151 1.33 -5.16 -22.96
C PHE A 151 2.43 -5.76 -23.85
N GLU A 152 2.64 -5.18 -25.02
CA GLU A 152 3.71 -5.56 -25.95
C GLU A 152 4.63 -4.35 -26.16
N ALA A 153 5.93 -4.55 -25.94
CA ALA A 153 6.93 -3.51 -26.19
C ALA A 153 7.23 -3.46 -27.69
N VAL A 154 6.99 -2.31 -28.31
CA VAL A 154 7.34 -2.08 -29.71
C VAL A 154 8.84 -1.80 -29.81
N SER A 155 9.51 -2.45 -30.77
CA SER A 155 10.94 -2.28 -31.07
C SER A 155 11.19 -1.08 -31.99
#